data_AF-A0A937M3K5-F1
#
_entry.id   AF-A0A937M3K5-F1
#
_cell.length_a   1.000
_cell.length_b   1.000
_cell.length_c   1.000
_cell.angle_alpha   90.00
_cell.angle_beta   90.00
_cell.angle_gamma   90.00
#
_symmetry.space_group_name_H-M   'P 1'
#
loop_
_entity.id
_entity.type
_entity.pdbx_description
1 polymer ?
#
loop_
_entity_poly.entity_id
_entity_poly.type
_entity_poly.pdbx_seq_one_letter_code
_entity_poly.pdbx_strand_id
1 'polypeptide(L)'
;MTSILEHSRTPVDPDPRGEAVHCEQIDSVFRQLRLILGVDAASGTMLVLFALLFAEQIYLGTYLWIAVLLLNSGVFYLLGRSQISTASTTENSSYRERFLLAMVVASGFIWGSTWALAPISAEELVVAPKGATLIWFCLMLANATIVLSVNRKLFLSFAIPAVGLHVAFSLYQGSTQDPQIAGALIIVLAFCYFMAMRIGRDLNRTIRLRLRNSELDKKLSADEKTLKLREEELVTRIKREEALLLEKQAKKPQRASQ
;
A
#
# COMPACT_ATOMS: atom_id res chain seq x y z
N MET A 1 11.39 -29.16 45.56
CA MET A 1 10.23 -29.49 44.69
C MET A 1 9.73 -28.19 44.06
N THR A 2 10.00 -28.08 42.75
CA THR A 2 9.27 -27.32 41.73
C THR A 2 8.85 -25.88 42.00
N SER A 3 9.78 -24.99 41.63
CA SER A 3 9.53 -23.71 40.96
C SER A 3 8.84 -23.93 39.61
N ILE A 4 7.64 -23.39 39.40
CA ILE A 4 7.11 -23.03 38.07
C ILE A 4 6.07 -21.91 38.28
N LEU A 5 6.30 -20.75 37.67
CA LEU A 5 5.32 -19.86 37.00
C LEU A 5 5.75 -18.39 37.09
N GLU A 6 6.93 -18.09 36.54
CA GLU A 6 7.20 -16.76 36.00
C GLU A 6 7.41 -16.93 34.49
N HIS A 7 6.29 -17.13 33.78
CA HIS A 7 6.30 -17.10 32.33
C HIS A 7 6.36 -15.64 31.91
N SER A 8 7.59 -15.11 31.86
CA SER A 8 7.87 -13.82 31.25
C SER A 8 7.31 -13.87 29.84
N ARG A 9 6.28 -13.06 29.56
CA ARG A 9 5.89 -12.70 28.20
C ARG A 9 7.06 -11.94 27.60
N THR A 10 7.99 -12.66 26.99
CA THR A 10 8.86 -12.06 25.98
C THR A 10 7.95 -11.51 24.88
N PRO A 11 8.11 -10.25 24.45
CA PRO A 11 7.43 -9.79 23.26
C PRO A 11 7.90 -10.71 22.13
N VAL A 12 6.95 -11.33 21.44
CA VAL A 12 7.23 -12.07 20.21
C VAL A 12 7.78 -11.03 19.25
N ASP A 13 9.10 -11.00 19.10
CA ASP A 13 9.79 -10.17 18.13
C ASP A 13 9.15 -10.48 16.77
N PRO A 14 8.61 -9.49 16.04
CA PRO A 14 7.89 -9.76 14.82
C PRO A 14 8.83 -10.50 13.85
N ASP A 15 8.34 -11.55 13.19
CA ASP A 15 9.11 -12.26 12.16
C ASP A 15 9.79 -11.21 11.26
N PRO A 16 11.13 -11.16 11.17
CA PRO A 16 11.85 -10.12 10.42
C PRO A 16 11.42 -10.08 8.94
N ARG A 17 10.81 -11.16 8.44
CA ARG A 17 10.18 -11.21 7.10
C ARG A 17 8.82 -10.53 7.06
N GLY A 18 8.04 -10.59 8.13
CA GLY A 18 6.75 -9.92 8.27
C GLY A 18 6.88 -8.40 8.28
N GLU A 19 7.86 -7.87 9.01
CA GLU A 19 8.11 -6.42 9.05
C GLU A 19 8.60 -5.87 7.70
N ALA A 20 9.52 -6.58 7.05
CA ALA A 20 10.01 -6.19 5.73
C ALA A 20 8.87 -6.19 4.68
N VAL A 21 7.98 -7.18 4.75
CA VAL A 21 6.77 -7.22 3.90
C VAL A 21 5.86 -6.04 4.22
N HIS A 22 5.58 -5.75 5.48
CA HIS A 22 4.74 -4.62 5.89
C HIS A 22 5.30 -3.28 5.41
N CYS A 23 6.60 -3.05 5.58
CA CYS A 23 7.26 -1.84 5.08
C CYS A 23 7.11 -1.71 3.56
N GLU A 24 7.33 -2.80 2.81
CA GLU A 24 7.19 -2.79 1.35
C GLU A 24 5.73 -2.58 0.89
N GLN A 25 4.74 -3.06 1.66
CA GLN A 25 3.32 -2.77 1.41
C GLN A 25 3.04 -1.26 1.51
N ILE A 26 3.49 -0.63 2.60
CA ILE A 26 3.33 0.81 2.81
C ILE A 26 4.08 1.60 1.73
N ASP A 27 5.31 1.21 1.40
CA ASP A 27 6.11 1.81 0.33
C ASP A 27 5.44 1.69 -1.04
N SER A 28 4.79 0.56 -1.32
CA SER A 28 4.02 0.36 -2.55
C SER A 28 2.91 1.41 -2.69
N VAL A 29 2.17 1.70 -1.63
CA VAL A 29 1.11 2.72 -1.63
C VAL A 29 1.70 4.12 -1.81
N PHE A 30 2.78 4.46 -1.10
CA PHE A 30 3.44 5.76 -1.25
C PHE A 30 3.97 6.00 -2.67
N ARG A 31 4.50 4.96 -3.34
CA ARG A 31 4.94 5.06 -4.75
C ARG A 31 3.78 5.38 -5.71
N GLN A 32 2.57 4.92 -5.39
CA GLN A 32 1.38 5.16 -6.20
C GLN A 32 0.58 6.39 -5.72
N LEU A 33 0.97 7.02 -4.63
CA LEU A 33 0.20 8.06 -3.94
C LEU A 33 -0.21 9.22 -4.86
N ARG A 34 0.69 9.68 -5.73
CA ARG A 34 0.39 10.77 -6.67
C ARG A 34 -0.73 10.40 -7.64
N LEU A 35 -0.74 9.15 -8.09
CA LEU A 35 -1.76 8.63 -8.99
C LEU A 35 -3.09 8.46 -8.24
N ILE A 36 -3.05 7.92 -7.02
CA ILE A 36 -4.23 7.77 -6.16
C ILE A 36 -4.93 9.12 -5.97
N LEU A 37 -4.19 10.13 -5.50
CA LEU A 37 -4.74 11.47 -5.23
C LEU A 37 -5.17 12.19 -6.51
N GLY A 38 -4.47 11.96 -7.63
CA GLY A 38 -4.86 12.49 -8.94
C GLY A 38 -6.18 11.90 -9.44
N VAL A 39 -6.35 10.58 -9.32
CA VAL A 39 -7.61 9.90 -9.67
C VAL A 39 -8.74 10.33 -8.73
N ASP A 40 -8.44 10.50 -7.44
CA ASP A 40 -9.40 10.97 -6.43
C ASP A 40 -9.95 12.35 -6.80
N ALA A 41 -9.06 13.32 -7.02
CA ALA A 41 -9.42 14.69 -7.42
C ALA A 41 -10.13 14.73 -8.78
N ALA A 42 -9.65 13.97 -9.77
CA ALA A 42 -10.25 13.91 -11.10
C ALA A 42 -11.68 13.33 -11.06
N SER A 43 -11.88 12.24 -10.32
CA SER A 43 -13.18 11.57 -10.22
C SER A 43 -14.20 12.47 -9.51
N GLY A 44 -13.81 13.13 -8.42
CA GLY A 44 -14.67 14.09 -7.75
C GLY A 44 -15.00 15.32 -8.61
N THR A 45 -14.02 15.83 -9.36
CA THR A 45 -14.24 16.93 -10.31
C THR A 45 -15.20 16.51 -11.42
N MET A 46 -15.05 15.32 -11.98
CA MET A 46 -15.96 14.79 -13.00
C MET A 46 -17.38 14.62 -12.46
N LEU A 47 -17.54 14.13 -11.22
CA LEU A 47 -18.85 14.03 -10.58
C LEU A 47 -19.52 15.40 -10.42
N VAL A 48 -18.77 16.43 -10.03
CA VAL A 48 -19.29 17.80 -9.90
C VAL A 48 -19.62 18.41 -11.25
N LEU A 49 -18.79 18.20 -12.28
CA LEU A 49 -19.08 18.63 -13.65
C LEU A 49 -20.36 17.96 -14.17
N PHE A 50 -20.56 16.67 -13.88
CA PHE A 50 -21.79 15.99 -14.19
C PHE A 50 -22.99 16.60 -13.45
N ALA A 51 -22.85 16.87 -12.15
CA ALA A 51 -23.88 17.56 -11.38
C ALA A 51 -24.19 18.96 -11.96
N LEU A 52 -23.19 19.73 -12.38
CA LEU A 52 -23.34 21.04 -13.00
C LEU A 52 -24.11 20.98 -14.34
N LEU A 53 -23.95 19.91 -15.11
CA LEU A 53 -24.58 19.76 -16.41
C LEU A 53 -26.04 19.30 -16.33
N PHE A 54 -26.38 18.50 -15.31
CA PHE A 54 -27.68 17.82 -15.23
C PHE A 54 -28.56 18.25 -14.07
N ALA A 55 -28.04 18.99 -13.08
CA ALA A 55 -28.84 19.49 -11.98
C ALA A 55 -29.48 20.85 -12.32
N GLU A 56 -30.78 20.97 -12.09
CA GLU A 56 -31.52 22.24 -12.25
C GLU A 56 -31.07 23.29 -11.22
N GLN A 57 -30.64 22.85 -10.04
CA GLN A 57 -30.10 23.70 -8.98
C GLN A 57 -28.89 23.05 -8.33
N ILE A 58 -27.90 23.86 -7.99
CA ILE A 58 -26.66 23.44 -7.35
C ILE A 58 -26.60 24.03 -5.97
N TYR A 59 -26.45 23.17 -4.98
CA TYR A 59 -26.41 23.57 -3.59
C TYR A 59 -25.01 24.00 -3.18
N LEU A 60 -24.93 24.88 -2.18
CA LEU A 60 -23.67 25.28 -1.56
C LEU A 60 -22.86 24.06 -1.07
N GLY A 61 -23.55 22.99 -0.66
CA GLY A 61 -22.96 21.71 -0.26
C GLY A 61 -22.05 21.10 -1.33
N THR A 62 -22.40 21.20 -2.62
CA THR A 62 -21.58 20.70 -3.73
C THR A 62 -20.24 21.42 -3.81
N TYR A 63 -20.24 22.75 -3.69
CA TYR A 63 -19.02 23.56 -3.72
C TYR A 63 -18.13 23.32 -2.49
N LEU A 64 -18.75 23.18 -1.32
CA LEU A 64 -18.02 22.84 -0.10
C LEU A 64 -17.41 21.44 -0.19
N TRP A 65 -18.16 20.46 -0.70
CA TRP A 65 -17.69 19.09 -0.84
C TRP A 65 -16.47 19.00 -1.76
N ILE A 66 -16.51 19.62 -2.95
CA ILE A 66 -15.38 19.59 -3.87
C ILE A 66 -14.18 20.39 -3.34
N ALA A 67 -14.43 21.51 -2.65
CA ALA A 67 -13.36 22.27 -2.01
C ALA A 67 -12.64 21.43 -0.95
N VAL A 68 -13.40 20.70 -0.10
CA VAL A 68 -12.85 19.79 0.90
C VAL A 68 -12.10 18.64 0.24
N LEU A 69 -12.64 18.03 -0.83
CA LEU A 69 -11.95 16.96 -1.56
C LEU A 69 -10.61 17.44 -2.12
N LEU A 70 -10.60 18.56 -2.87
CA LEU A 70 -9.38 19.09 -3.50
C LEU A 70 -8.36 19.56 -2.46
N LEU A 71 -8.82 20.17 -1.36
CA LEU A 71 -7.95 20.58 -0.25
C LEU A 71 -7.34 19.34 0.43
N ASN A 72 -8.15 18.30 0.69
CA ASN A 72 -7.68 17.04 1.24
C ASN A 72 -6.63 16.39 0.33
N SER A 73 -6.92 16.23 -0.96
CA SER A 73 -5.99 15.65 -1.92
C SER A 73 -4.72 16.49 -2.06
N GLY A 74 -4.83 17.83 -2.04
CA GLY A 74 -3.69 18.75 -2.11
C GLY A 74 -2.79 18.69 -0.87
N VAL A 75 -3.37 18.74 0.33
CA VAL A 75 -2.63 18.65 1.60
C VAL A 75 -1.90 17.31 1.68
N PHE A 76 -2.58 16.20 1.41
CA PHE A 76 -1.97 14.88 1.45
C PHE A 76 -0.96 14.66 0.32
N TYR A 77 -1.08 15.34 -0.82
CA TYR A 77 -0.06 15.34 -1.86
C TYR A 77 1.22 16.03 -1.40
N LEU A 78 1.10 17.22 -0.79
CA LEU A 78 2.24 17.99 -0.29
C LEU A 78 2.96 17.25 0.85
N LEU A 79 2.20 16.77 1.83
CA LEU A 79 2.73 16.00 2.96
C LEU A 79 3.27 14.64 2.51
N GLY A 80 2.60 13.97 1.57
CA GLY A 80 3.05 12.69 1.04
C GLY A 80 4.33 12.81 0.23
N ARG A 81 4.56 13.94 -0.44
CA ARG A 81 5.79 14.19 -1.22
C ARG A 81 7.03 14.20 -0.34
N SER A 82 6.97 14.78 0.87
CA SER A 82 8.12 14.77 1.79
C SER A 82 8.42 13.35 2.27
N GLN A 83 7.39 12.54 2.50
CA GLN A 83 7.49 11.16 2.98
C GLN A 83 8.04 10.16 1.95
N ILE A 84 8.00 10.46 0.65
CA ILE A 84 8.58 9.60 -0.40
C ILE A 84 10.13 9.63 -0.38
N SER A 85 10.73 10.74 0.08
CA SER A 85 12.19 10.91 0.10
C SER A 85 12.88 10.30 1.32
N THR A 86 12.12 10.01 2.37
CA THR A 86 12.65 9.49 3.63
C THR A 86 12.88 7.99 3.52
N ALA A 87 14.09 7.52 3.86
CA ALA A 87 14.39 6.10 3.85
C ALA A 87 13.40 5.31 4.74
N SER A 88 12.95 4.16 4.23
CA SER A 88 12.03 3.24 4.90
C SER A 88 12.79 2.48 6.00
N THR A 89 12.96 3.10 7.17
CA THR A 89 13.37 2.40 8.39
C THR A 89 12.12 1.85 9.10
N THR A 90 12.30 0.78 9.88
CA THR A 90 11.22 0.12 10.63
C THR A 90 10.48 1.11 11.56
N GLU A 91 11.21 2.02 12.21
CA GLU A 91 10.65 3.05 13.08
C GLU A 91 9.80 4.08 12.32
N ASN A 92 10.20 4.44 11.10
CA ASN A 92 9.45 5.35 10.23
C ASN A 92 8.20 4.69 9.61
N SER A 93 8.20 3.37 9.47
CA SER A 93 7.09 2.60 8.87
C SER A 93 5.76 2.79 9.62
N SER A 94 5.79 2.78 10.97
CA SER A 94 4.57 2.95 11.78
C SER A 94 3.96 4.36 11.63
N TYR A 95 4.80 5.39 11.62
CA TYR A 95 4.34 6.77 11.39
C TYR A 95 3.73 6.93 10.00
N ARG A 96 4.39 6.37 8.98
CA ARG A 96 3.92 6.39 7.60
C ARG A 96 2.61 5.62 7.41
N GLU A 97 2.43 4.49 8.10
CA GLU A 97 1.15 3.76 8.14
C GLU A 97 0.05 4.61 8.76
N ARG A 98 0.29 5.25 9.92
CA ARG A 98 -0.69 6.15 10.56
C ARG A 98 -1.09 7.32 9.67
N PHE A 99 -0.11 7.90 8.96
CA PHE A 99 -0.37 8.96 7.98
C PHE A 99 -1.28 8.48 6.84
N LEU A 100 -1.00 7.31 6.25
CA LEU A 100 -1.86 6.72 5.23
C LEU A 100 -3.25 6.40 5.77
N LEU A 101 -3.36 5.84 6.98
CA LEU A 101 -4.64 5.58 7.61
C LEU A 101 -5.45 6.88 7.77
N ALA A 102 -4.84 7.95 8.27
CA ALA A 102 -5.50 9.24 8.41
C ALA A 102 -6.02 9.79 7.07
N MET A 103 -5.18 9.72 6.02
CA MET A 103 -5.56 10.12 4.66
C MET A 103 -6.75 9.33 4.14
N VAL A 104 -6.68 8.02 4.27
CA VAL A 104 -7.66 7.10 3.70
C VAL A 104 -8.99 7.17 4.45
N VAL A 105 -8.95 7.34 5.78
CA VAL A 105 -10.15 7.60 6.59
C VAL A 105 -10.78 8.94 6.18
N ALA A 106 -10.00 10.01 6.07
CA ALA A 106 -10.50 11.32 5.66
C ALA A 106 -11.15 11.27 4.28
N SER A 107 -10.48 10.65 3.29
CA SER A 107 -11.06 10.41 1.97
C SER A 107 -12.35 9.58 2.04
N GLY A 108 -12.40 8.56 2.91
CA GLY A 108 -13.60 7.76 3.15
C GLY A 108 -14.79 8.60 3.67
N PHE A 109 -14.56 9.52 4.60
CA PHE A 109 -15.61 10.45 5.06
C PHE A 109 -16.07 11.41 3.96
N ILE A 110 -15.13 11.91 3.15
CA ILE A 110 -15.45 12.81 2.03
C ILE A 110 -16.30 12.08 0.99
N TRP A 111 -15.87 10.89 0.53
CA TRP A 111 -16.68 10.09 -0.41
C TRP A 111 -17.99 9.61 0.21
N GLY A 112 -18.01 9.29 1.51
CA GLY A 112 -19.23 8.96 2.25
C GLY A 112 -20.23 10.12 2.34
N SER A 113 -19.78 11.35 2.16
CA SER A 113 -20.61 12.56 2.14
C SER A 113 -20.98 13.02 0.72
N THR A 114 -20.82 12.18 -0.31
CA THR A 114 -21.21 12.58 -1.68
C THR A 114 -22.72 12.78 -1.85
N TRP A 115 -23.54 12.37 -0.90
CA TRP A 115 -24.96 12.76 -0.83
C TRP A 115 -25.16 14.27 -0.77
N ALA A 116 -24.17 15.04 -0.31
CA ALA A 116 -24.21 16.51 -0.35
C ALA A 116 -24.31 17.09 -1.77
N LEU A 117 -24.00 16.28 -2.80
CA LEU A 117 -24.18 16.64 -4.21
C LEU A 117 -25.59 16.36 -4.75
N ALA A 118 -26.36 15.49 -4.10
CA ALA A 118 -27.67 15.08 -4.60
C ALA A 118 -28.76 16.04 -4.09
N PRO A 119 -29.71 16.49 -4.95
CA PRO A 119 -30.89 17.18 -4.47
C PRO A 119 -31.66 16.26 -3.51
N ILE A 120 -31.95 16.78 -2.32
CA ILE A 120 -32.75 16.13 -1.28
C ILE A 120 -34.14 15.73 -1.81
N SER A 121 -34.58 16.30 -2.94
CA SER A 121 -35.89 16.12 -3.58
C SER A 121 -35.96 15.08 -4.71
N ALA A 122 -34.86 14.47 -5.15
CA ALA A 122 -34.95 13.48 -6.24
C ALA A 122 -35.45 12.14 -5.68
N GLU A 123 -36.74 11.87 -5.74
CA GLU A 123 -37.31 10.62 -5.22
C GLU A 123 -36.91 9.37 -6.04
N GLU A 124 -36.42 9.55 -7.27
CA GLU A 124 -36.14 8.47 -8.21
C GLU A 124 -34.66 8.36 -8.63
N LEU A 125 -34.16 7.12 -8.71
CA LEU A 125 -32.86 6.74 -9.28
C LEU A 125 -32.72 7.12 -10.77
N VAL A 126 -33.86 7.29 -11.47
CA VAL A 126 -33.94 7.63 -12.91
C VAL A 126 -33.50 9.07 -13.17
N VAL A 127 -33.51 9.94 -12.15
CA VAL A 127 -32.96 11.30 -12.28
C VAL A 127 -31.44 11.21 -12.35
N ALA A 128 -30.88 11.68 -13.46
CA ALA A 128 -29.46 11.59 -13.81
C ALA A 128 -28.46 11.86 -12.65
N PRO A 129 -28.68 12.82 -11.73
CA PRO A 129 -27.75 13.10 -10.63
C PRO A 129 -27.65 11.98 -9.58
N LYS A 130 -28.76 11.33 -9.18
CA LYS A 130 -28.73 10.27 -8.14
C LYS A 130 -28.11 8.97 -8.66
N GLY A 131 -28.38 8.60 -9.91
CA GLY A 131 -27.72 7.45 -10.54
C GLY A 131 -26.22 7.67 -10.73
N ALA A 132 -25.81 8.89 -11.11
CA ALA A 132 -24.40 9.22 -11.32
C ALA A 132 -23.59 9.19 -10.02
N THR A 133 -24.12 9.69 -8.90
CA THR A 133 -23.42 9.61 -7.60
C THR A 133 -23.18 8.15 -7.20
N LEU A 134 -24.17 7.27 -7.40
CA LEU A 134 -24.03 5.84 -7.11
C LEU A 134 -23.00 5.15 -8.00
N ILE A 135 -23.03 5.41 -9.31
CA ILE A 135 -22.08 4.82 -10.27
C ILE A 135 -20.65 5.27 -9.96
N TRP A 136 -20.43 6.57 -9.75
CA TRP A 136 -19.12 7.11 -9.42
C TRP A 136 -18.61 6.61 -8.06
N PHE A 137 -19.50 6.46 -7.08
CA PHE A 137 -19.17 5.87 -5.79
C PHE A 137 -18.72 4.40 -5.95
N CYS A 138 -19.46 3.59 -6.72
CA CYS A 138 -19.08 2.21 -7.02
C CYS A 138 -17.74 2.13 -7.75
N LEU A 139 -17.48 3.01 -8.71
CA LEU A 139 -16.21 3.09 -9.43
C LEU A 139 -15.05 3.43 -8.48
N MET A 140 -15.27 4.37 -7.56
CA MET A 140 -14.29 4.73 -6.54
C MET A 140 -14.02 3.59 -5.56
N LEU A 141 -15.05 2.86 -5.13
CA LEU A 141 -14.88 1.70 -4.26
C LEU A 141 -14.11 0.57 -4.97
N ALA A 142 -14.38 0.34 -6.25
CA ALA A 142 -13.62 -0.61 -7.08
C ALA A 142 -12.14 -0.18 -7.24
N ASN A 143 -11.88 1.11 -7.47
CA ASN A 143 -10.52 1.63 -7.53
C ASN A 143 -9.79 1.45 -6.17
N ALA A 144 -10.46 1.75 -5.06
CA ALA A 144 -9.93 1.53 -3.72
C ALA A 144 -9.63 0.05 -3.46
N THR A 145 -10.46 -0.88 -3.94
CA THR A 145 -10.18 -2.32 -3.90
C THR A 145 -8.87 -2.66 -4.59
N ILE A 146 -8.58 -2.09 -5.76
CA ILE A 146 -7.33 -2.37 -6.48
C ILE A 146 -6.13 -1.81 -5.72
N VAL A 147 -6.19 -0.53 -5.35
CA VAL A 147 -4.99 0.17 -4.87
C VAL A 147 -4.69 -0.08 -3.39
N LEU A 148 -5.73 -0.23 -2.56
CA LEU A 148 -5.57 -0.39 -1.11
C LEU A 148 -5.58 -1.87 -0.66
N SER A 149 -5.87 -2.82 -1.54
CA SER A 149 -5.91 -4.25 -1.20
C SER A 149 -4.59 -4.82 -0.67
N VAL A 150 -3.46 -4.16 -0.97
CA VAL A 150 -2.14 -4.53 -0.48
C VAL A 150 -2.09 -4.63 1.05
N ASN A 151 -2.85 -3.76 1.74
CA ASN A 151 -3.04 -3.78 3.17
C ASN A 151 -4.54 -3.67 3.51
N ARG A 152 -5.10 -4.77 4.05
CA ARG A 152 -6.52 -4.86 4.41
C ARG A 152 -6.98 -3.74 5.35
N LYS A 153 -6.12 -3.28 6.26
CA LYS A 153 -6.46 -2.18 7.17
C LYS A 153 -6.74 -0.90 6.39
N LEU A 154 -5.88 -0.55 5.43
CA LEU A 154 -6.06 0.63 4.59
C LEU A 154 -7.38 0.56 3.80
N PHE A 155 -7.65 -0.57 3.13
CA PHE A 155 -8.91 -0.74 2.39
C PHE A 155 -10.15 -0.57 3.29
N LEU A 156 -10.18 -1.22 4.45
CA LEU A 156 -11.33 -1.13 5.35
C LEU A 156 -11.48 0.27 5.97
N SER A 157 -10.35 0.94 6.27
CA SER A 157 -10.34 2.32 6.75
C SER A 157 -10.92 3.31 5.74
N PHE A 158 -10.89 3.01 4.44
CA PHE A 158 -11.62 3.76 3.42
C PHE A 158 -13.09 3.34 3.35
N ALA A 159 -13.30 2.04 3.15
CA ALA A 159 -14.57 1.49 2.69
C ALA A 159 -15.66 1.57 3.76
N ILE A 160 -15.30 1.36 5.04
CA ILE A 160 -16.26 1.41 6.14
C ILE A 160 -16.87 2.80 6.31
N PRO A 161 -16.11 3.91 6.48
CA PRO A 161 -16.70 5.23 6.58
C PRO A 161 -17.41 5.64 5.28
N ALA A 162 -16.84 5.33 4.11
CA ALA A 162 -17.44 5.68 2.82
C ALA A 162 -18.82 5.03 2.63
N VAL A 163 -18.90 3.70 2.75
CA VAL A 163 -20.16 2.96 2.57
C VAL A 163 -21.09 3.19 3.75
N GLY A 164 -20.55 3.21 4.97
CA GLY A 164 -21.34 3.37 6.19
C GLY A 164 -22.13 4.68 6.24
N LEU A 165 -21.50 5.79 5.86
CA LEU A 165 -22.20 7.09 5.79
C LEU A 165 -23.25 7.12 4.68
N HIS A 166 -22.93 6.55 3.52
CA HIS A 166 -23.90 6.44 2.42
C HIS A 166 -25.12 5.62 2.82
N VAL A 167 -24.92 4.45 3.42
CA VAL A 167 -25.99 3.59 3.90
C VAL A 167 -26.81 4.28 4.98
N ALA A 168 -26.15 4.91 5.96
CA ALA A 168 -26.82 5.63 7.03
C ALA A 168 -27.70 6.78 6.48
N PHE A 169 -27.18 7.52 5.50
CA PHE A 169 -27.93 8.59 4.85
C PHE A 169 -29.12 8.07 4.03
N SER A 170 -28.93 7.02 3.24
CA SER A 170 -30.03 6.38 2.49
C SER A 170 -31.14 5.91 3.43
N LEU A 171 -30.80 5.28 4.55
CA LEU A 171 -31.79 4.85 5.54
C LEU A 171 -32.49 6.03 6.25
N TYR A 172 -31.81 7.16 6.42
CA TYR A 172 -32.38 8.37 7.02
C TYR A 172 -33.38 9.08 6.09
N GLN A 173 -33.13 9.12 4.78
CA GLN A 173 -34.02 9.80 3.82
C GLN A 173 -35.38 9.08 3.68
N GLY A 174 -35.40 7.74 3.77
CA GLY A 174 -36.64 6.97 3.93
C GLY A 174 -37.51 6.83 2.68
N SER A 175 -37.00 7.12 1.48
CA SER A 175 -37.72 6.84 0.22
C SER A 175 -37.84 5.34 -0.02
N THR A 176 -38.79 4.93 -0.86
CA THR A 176 -39.03 3.51 -1.22
C THR A 176 -37.84 2.85 -1.91
N GLN A 177 -37.02 3.63 -2.63
CA GLN A 177 -35.82 3.13 -3.34
C GLN A 177 -34.56 3.13 -2.46
N ASP A 178 -34.53 3.90 -1.36
CA ASP A 178 -33.32 4.07 -0.55
C ASP A 178 -32.88 2.79 0.18
N PRO A 179 -33.78 1.94 0.73
CA PRO A 179 -33.41 0.63 1.27
C PRO A 179 -32.80 -0.31 0.22
N GLN A 180 -33.23 -0.22 -1.04
CA GLN A 180 -32.68 -1.03 -2.13
C GLN A 180 -31.26 -0.58 -2.47
N ILE A 181 -31.01 0.73 -2.53
CA ILE A 181 -29.67 1.31 -2.73
C ILE A 181 -28.75 0.92 -1.56
N ALA A 182 -29.22 1.06 -0.32
CA ALA A 182 -28.46 0.65 0.87
C ALA A 182 -28.10 -0.85 0.82
N GLY A 183 -29.06 -1.72 0.49
CA GLY A 183 -28.83 -3.15 0.32
C GLY A 183 -27.81 -3.45 -0.79
N ALA A 184 -27.93 -2.79 -1.94
CA ALA A 184 -26.99 -2.93 -3.05
C ALA A 184 -25.57 -2.50 -2.66
N LEU A 185 -25.41 -1.39 -1.94
CA LEU A 185 -24.11 -0.91 -1.46
C LEU A 185 -23.45 -1.88 -0.48
N ILE A 186 -24.23 -2.52 0.40
CA ILE A 186 -23.72 -3.56 1.32
C ILE A 186 -23.23 -4.78 0.53
N ILE A 187 -23.98 -5.21 -0.49
CA ILE A 187 -23.58 -6.33 -1.37
C ILE A 187 -22.30 -5.98 -2.14
N VAL A 188 -22.23 -4.78 -2.71
CA VAL A 188 -21.04 -4.29 -3.41
C VAL A 188 -19.84 -4.22 -2.45
N LEU A 189 -20.02 -3.74 -1.22
CA LEU A 189 -18.97 -3.74 -0.20
C LEU A 189 -18.47 -5.16 0.11
N ALA A 190 -19.39 -6.12 0.29
CA ALA A 190 -19.03 -7.50 0.52
C ALA A 190 -18.23 -8.08 -0.66
N PHE A 191 -18.67 -7.84 -1.89
CA PHE A 191 -17.96 -8.25 -3.09
C PHE A 191 -16.57 -7.62 -3.19
N CYS A 192 -16.46 -6.29 -3.03
CA CYS A 192 -15.21 -5.54 -3.02
C CYS A 192 -14.27 -6.02 -1.91
N TYR A 193 -14.80 -6.41 -0.74
CA TYR A 193 -14.02 -6.99 0.34
C TYR A 193 -13.42 -8.36 -0.03
N PHE A 194 -14.21 -9.27 -0.60
CA PHE A 194 -13.69 -10.56 -1.08
C PHE A 194 -12.64 -10.37 -2.18
N MET A 195 -12.89 -9.45 -3.12
CA MET A 195 -11.94 -9.10 -4.17
C MET A 195 -10.66 -8.49 -3.60
N ALA A 196 -10.75 -7.56 -2.65
CA ALA A 196 -9.60 -6.97 -1.98
C ALA A 196 -8.76 -8.04 -1.27
N MET A 197 -9.37 -9.01 -0.60
CA MET A 197 -8.64 -10.12 0.01
C MET A 197 -7.95 -11.01 -1.01
N ARG A 198 -8.55 -11.24 -2.18
CA ARG A 198 -7.92 -12.03 -3.25
C ARG A 198 -6.73 -11.28 -3.86
N ILE A 199 -6.95 -10.05 -4.31
CA ILE A 199 -5.91 -9.20 -4.92
C ILE A 199 -4.78 -8.95 -3.91
N GLY A 200 -5.12 -8.66 -2.65
CA GLY A 200 -4.14 -8.45 -1.59
C GLY A 200 -3.26 -9.67 -1.33
N ARG A 201 -3.81 -10.89 -1.39
CA ARG A 201 -3.01 -12.12 -1.29
C ARG A 201 -2.01 -12.26 -2.44
N ASP A 202 -2.44 -11.96 -3.67
CA ASP A 202 -1.60 -12.03 -4.86
C ASP A 202 -0.49 -10.97 -4.82
N LEU A 203 -0.82 -9.72 -4.48
CA LEU A 203 0.16 -8.64 -4.29
C LEU A 203 1.18 -8.98 -3.21
N ASN A 204 0.73 -9.50 -2.06
CA ASN A 204 1.60 -9.87 -0.95
C ASN A 204 2.47 -11.10 -1.26
N ARG A 205 2.01 -12.01 -2.13
CA ARG A 205 2.85 -13.08 -2.66
C ARG A 205 3.95 -12.51 -3.55
N THR A 206 3.62 -11.58 -4.44
CA THR A 206 4.60 -10.91 -5.31
C THR A 206 5.65 -10.14 -4.50
N ILE A 207 5.24 -9.39 -3.47
CA ILE A 207 6.15 -8.68 -2.55
C ILE A 207 7.11 -9.67 -1.89
N ARG A 208 6.59 -10.76 -1.31
CA ARG A 208 7.42 -11.79 -0.66
C ARG A 208 8.42 -12.44 -1.61
N LEU A 209 8.00 -12.74 -2.84
CA LEU A 209 8.89 -13.29 -3.86
C LEU A 209 9.99 -12.30 -4.25
N ARG A 210 9.66 -11.02 -4.41
CA ARG A 210 10.63 -9.97 -4.74
C ARG A 210 11.66 -9.78 -3.63
N LEU A 211 11.22 -9.76 -2.37
CA LEU A 211 12.10 -9.67 -1.21
C LEU A 211 13.03 -10.89 -1.13
N ARG A 212 12.49 -12.10 -1.30
CA ARG A 212 13.29 -13.34 -1.30
C ARG A 212 14.31 -13.38 -2.43
N ASN A 213 13.93 -12.91 -3.62
CA ASN A 213 14.83 -12.85 -4.77
C ASN A 213 15.99 -11.88 -4.49
N SER A 214 15.69 -10.68 -3.98
CA SER A 214 16.74 -9.72 -3.59
C SER A 214 17.66 -10.25 -2.49
N GLU A 215 17.14 -11.02 -1.53
CA GLU A 215 17.97 -11.67 -0.52
C GLU A 215 18.91 -12.72 -1.13
N LEU A 216 18.41 -13.53 -2.08
CA LEU A 216 19.20 -14.52 -2.79
C LEU A 216 20.30 -13.87 -3.65
N ASP A 217 19.98 -12.81 -4.38
CA ASP A 217 20.96 -12.06 -5.16
C ASP A 217 22.09 -11.51 -4.28
N LYS A 218 21.75 -10.97 -3.10
CA LYS A 218 22.76 -10.50 -2.14
C LYS A 218 23.66 -11.64 -1.66
N LYS A 219 23.09 -12.80 -1.33
CA LYS A 219 23.86 -13.99 -0.92
C LYS A 219 24.80 -14.47 -2.03
N LEU A 220 24.29 -14.59 -3.25
CA LEU A 220 25.11 -14.97 -4.41
C LEU A 220 26.26 -14.00 -4.65
N SER A 221 26.01 -12.69 -4.54
CA SER A 221 27.07 -11.67 -4.69
C SER A 221 28.12 -11.72 -3.58
N ALA A 222 27.74 -12.13 -2.36
CA ALA A 222 28.66 -12.30 -1.24
C ALA A 222 29.50 -13.57 -1.39
N ASP A 223 28.88 -14.67 -1.84
CA ASP A 223 29.55 -15.93 -2.12
C ASP A 223 30.54 -15.77 -3.29
N GLU A 224 30.17 -15.06 -4.36
CA GLU A 224 31.07 -14.77 -5.49
C GLU A 224 32.32 -14.00 -5.03
N LYS A 225 32.16 -12.97 -4.18
CA LYS A 225 33.29 -12.25 -3.60
C LYS A 225 34.17 -13.14 -2.74
N THR A 226 33.56 -14.02 -1.96
CA THR A 226 34.28 -14.96 -1.10
C THR A 226 35.08 -15.98 -1.93
N LEU A 227 34.49 -16.46 -3.03
CA LEU A 227 35.17 -17.37 -3.96
C LEU A 227 36.34 -16.68 -4.66
N LYS A 228 36.18 -15.45 -5.16
CA LYS A 228 37.27 -14.67 -5.75
C LYS A 228 38.44 -14.48 -4.79
N LEU A 229 38.16 -14.13 -3.53
CA LEU A 229 39.18 -14.01 -2.50
C LEU A 229 39.93 -15.34 -2.27
N ARG A 230 39.20 -16.46 -2.22
CA ARG A 230 39.82 -17.79 -2.09
C ARG A 230 40.66 -18.17 -3.30
N GLU A 231 40.21 -17.84 -4.51
CA GLU A 231 40.99 -18.07 -5.74
C GLU A 231 42.29 -17.25 -5.73
N GLU A 232 42.23 -15.97 -5.34
CA GLU A 232 43.41 -15.12 -5.20
C GLU A 232 44.39 -15.65 -4.14
N GLU A 233 43.88 -16.13 -3.00
CA GLU A 233 44.70 -16.78 -1.97
C GLU A 233 45.38 -18.05 -2.49
N LEU A 234 44.65 -18.90 -3.23
CA LEU A 234 45.18 -20.14 -3.81
C LEU A 234 46.28 -19.85 -4.83
N VAL A 235 46.05 -18.90 -5.75
CA VAL A 235 47.06 -18.48 -6.73
C VAL A 235 48.32 -17.96 -6.03
N THR A 236 48.14 -17.21 -4.93
CA THR A 236 49.27 -16.69 -4.15
C THR A 236 50.05 -17.82 -3.45
N ARG A 237 49.37 -18.84 -2.93
CA ARG A 237 50.01 -20.03 -2.34
C ARG A 237 50.78 -20.83 -3.39
N ILE A 238 50.19 -21.08 -4.55
CA ILE A 238 50.85 -21.79 -5.67
C ILE A 238 52.13 -21.05 -6.06
N LYS A 239 52.07 -19.73 -6.28
CA LYS A 239 53.26 -18.92 -6.61
C LYS A 239 54.35 -19.00 -5.54
N ARG A 240 53.98 -19.02 -4.26
CA ARG A 240 54.94 -19.18 -3.15
C ARG A 240 55.59 -20.58 -3.16
N GLU A 241 54.80 -21.63 -3.39
CA GLU A 241 55.32 -22.99 -3.47
C GLU A 241 56.24 -23.18 -4.68
N GLU A 242 55.89 -22.64 -5.85
CA GLU A 242 56.74 -22.64 -7.05
C GLU A 242 58.07 -21.93 -6.80
N ALA A 243 58.04 -20.74 -6.18
CA ALA A 243 59.26 -20.00 -5.82
C ALA A 243 60.16 -20.79 -4.86
N LEU A 244 59.56 -21.45 -3.86
CA LEU A 244 60.29 -22.30 -2.91
C LEU A 244 60.90 -23.55 -3.59
N LEU A 245 60.20 -24.15 -4.57
CA LEU A 245 60.71 -25.28 -5.35
C LEU A 245 61.88 -24.86 -6.23
N LEU A 246 61.79 -23.70 -6.89
CA LEU A 246 62.89 -23.15 -7.68
C LEU A 246 64.13 -22.86 -6.82
N GLU A 247 63.95 -22.30 -5.62
CA GLU A 247 65.06 -22.04 -4.69
C GLU A 247 65.72 -23.35 -4.21
N LYS A 248 64.92 -24.38 -3.91
CA LYS A 248 65.43 -25.72 -3.54
C LYS A 248 66.19 -26.38 -4.68
N GLN A 249 65.74 -26.23 -5.93
CA GLN A 249 66.44 -26.74 -7.10
C GLN A 249 67.75 -25.97 -7.35
N ALA A 250 67.75 -24.65 -7.17
CA ALA A 250 68.95 -23.81 -7.29
C ALA A 250 70.00 -24.05 -6.20
N LYS A 251 69.62 -24.51 -5.00
CA LYS A 251 70.56 -24.92 -3.93
C LYS A 251 71.13 -26.34 -4.10
N LYS A 252 70.53 -27.18 -4.93
CA LYS A 252 70.97 -28.57 -5.16
C LYS A 252 72.27 -28.77 -5.98
N PRO A 253 72.79 -27.84 -6.82
CA PRO A 253 74.02 -28.08 -7.58
C PRO A 253 75.32 -27.98 -6.79
N GLN A 254 75.31 -27.49 -5.53
CA GLN A 254 76.54 -27.26 -4.76
C GLN A 254 76.94 -28.39 -3.80
N ARG A 255 76.10 -29.43 -3.63
CA ARG A 255 76.43 -30.58 -2.75
C ARG A 255 76.93 -31.82 -3.48
N ALA A 256 77.02 -31.81 -4.81
CA ALA A 256 77.50 -32.93 -5.61
C ALA A 256 78.97 -32.76 -6.08
N SER A 257 79.67 -31.72 -5.61
CA SER A 257 81.04 -31.36 -6.04
C SER A 257 82.02 -31.17 -4.87
N GLN A 258 81.82 -31.88 -3.75
CA GLN A 258 82.83 -32.10 -2.71
C GLN A 258 83.05 -33.59 -2.51
#